data_AF-A0A8S3G8J3-F1
#
_entry.id   AF-A0A8S3G8J3-F1
#
_cell.length_a   1.000
_cell.length_b   1.000
_cell.length_c   1.000
_cell.angle_alpha   90.00
_cell.angle_beta   90.00
_cell.angle_gamma   90.00
#
_symmetry.space_group_name_H-M   'P 1'
#
loop_
_entity.id
_entity.type
_entity.pdbx_description
1 polymer ?
#
loop_
_entity_poly.entity_id
_entity_poly.type
_entity_poly.pdbx_seq_one_letter_code
_entity_poly.pdbx_strand_id
1 'polypeptide(L)'
;MAHNKIDFPKANLNRKDRFVDQNVSQLLEINRMPIGEYLNCPLCTLEESVISIVSSIPTLRTIVCQAKTFCNKTSKLLTADESGAIYLYTMPTVFYKQLNQALREQNREALKPWFSFIRLIMSGLEKLPDVSGETIWRGISEGIGSSYFDNMTFTWWSFSSCTRDLKVIEP
;
A
#
# COMPACT_ATOMS: atom_id res chain seq x y z
N MET A 1 61.54 -7.91 9.68
CA MET A 1 60.34 -7.19 10.17
C MET A 1 59.37 -7.07 9.01
N ALA A 2 58.27 -7.81 9.06
CA ALA A 2 57.29 -7.88 7.98
C ALA A 2 56.21 -6.80 8.18
N HIS A 3 56.00 -5.94 7.19
CA HIS A 3 54.83 -5.08 7.11
C HIS A 3 53.84 -5.71 6.11
N ASN A 4 52.84 -6.43 6.62
CA ASN A 4 51.69 -6.85 5.83
C ASN A 4 50.79 -5.62 5.58
N LYS A 5 50.78 -5.11 4.35
CA LYS A 5 49.68 -4.27 3.86
C LYS A 5 48.57 -5.19 3.38
N ILE A 6 47.40 -5.06 3.99
CA ILE A 6 46.16 -5.69 3.53
C ILE A 6 45.75 -4.97 2.24
N ASP A 7 45.67 -5.70 1.13
CA ASP A 7 45.24 -5.19 -0.17
C ASP A 7 43.73 -5.37 -0.28
N PHE A 8 42.99 -4.27 -0.46
CA PHE A 8 41.54 -4.33 -0.70
C PHE A 8 41.28 -4.49 -2.20
N PRO A 9 40.34 -5.34 -2.62
CA PRO A 9 40.05 -5.54 -4.03
C PRO A 9 39.58 -4.22 -4.66
N LYS A 10 40.27 -3.79 -5.72
CA LYS A 10 39.89 -2.63 -6.53
C LYS A 10 38.49 -2.86 -7.10
N ALA A 11 37.57 -1.93 -6.86
CA ALA A 11 36.23 -1.98 -7.43
C ALA A 11 36.31 -2.07 -8.95
N ASN A 12 35.74 -3.14 -9.49
CA ASN A 12 35.69 -3.39 -10.93
C ASN A 12 34.66 -2.42 -11.54
N LEU A 13 35.13 -1.33 -12.15
CA LEU A 13 34.33 -0.25 -12.74
C LEU A 13 33.65 -0.63 -14.08
N ASN A 14 33.40 -1.92 -14.32
CA ASN A 14 32.81 -2.39 -15.58
C ASN A 14 31.76 -3.49 -15.38
N ARG A 15 30.82 -3.30 -14.45
CA ARG A 15 29.59 -4.12 -14.39
C ARG A 15 28.51 -3.47 -15.24
N LYS A 16 28.47 -3.83 -16.52
CA LYS A 16 27.36 -3.55 -17.44
C LYS A 16 26.18 -4.55 -17.30
N ASP A 17 25.93 -5.06 -16.09
CA ASP A 17 24.92 -6.11 -15.86
C ASP A 17 23.70 -5.62 -15.06
N ARG A 18 23.42 -4.31 -15.03
CA ARG A 18 22.26 -3.79 -14.27
C ARG A 18 21.04 -3.42 -15.10
N PHE A 19 21.16 -3.36 -16.43
CA PHE A 19 20.02 -3.12 -17.30
C PHE A 19 20.12 -4.05 -18.50
N VAL A 20 19.30 -5.10 -18.47
CA VAL A 20 18.93 -5.86 -19.67
C VAL A 20 18.02 -4.92 -20.46
N ASP A 21 18.25 -4.78 -21.77
CA ASP A 21 17.27 -4.22 -22.70
C ASP A 21 15.98 -5.05 -22.58
N GLN A 22 15.04 -4.59 -21.75
CA GLN A 22 13.83 -5.37 -21.46
C GLN A 22 12.80 -5.12 -22.56
N ASN A 23 12.70 -6.14 -23.41
CA ASN A 23 11.66 -6.37 -24.40
C ASN A 23 10.27 -6.01 -23.85
N VAL A 24 9.44 -5.33 -24.65
CA VAL A 24 8.08 -4.86 -24.32
C VAL A 24 7.20 -5.99 -23.75
N SER A 25 7.47 -7.24 -24.11
CA SER A 25 6.81 -8.43 -23.55
C SER A 25 7.05 -8.64 -22.05
N GLN A 26 8.22 -8.26 -21.50
CA GLN A 26 8.49 -8.32 -20.06
C GLN A 26 7.72 -7.24 -19.28
N LEU A 27 7.54 -6.05 -19.87
CA LEU A 27 6.68 -5.00 -19.29
C LEU A 27 5.22 -5.44 -19.21
N LEU A 28 4.74 -6.21 -20.19
CA LEU A 28 3.40 -6.81 -20.17
C LEU A 28 3.24 -7.94 -19.14
N GLU A 29 4.31 -8.66 -18.79
CA GLU A 29 4.30 -9.63 -17.68
C GLU A 29 4.30 -8.96 -16.30
N ILE A 30 5.01 -7.84 -16.14
CA ILE A 30 5.02 -7.02 -14.92
C ILE A 30 3.65 -6.33 -14.70
N ASN A 31 2.87 -6.15 -15.77
CA ASN A 31 1.60 -5.42 -15.78
C ASN A 31 0.34 -6.31 -15.82
N ARG A 32 0.40 -7.55 -15.31
CA ARG A 32 -0.80 -8.35 -15.01
C ARG A 32 -1.35 -7.96 -13.65
N MET A 33 -2.32 -7.04 -13.64
CA MET A 33 -3.12 -6.56 -12.49
C MET A 33 -2.49 -6.74 -11.10
N PRO A 34 -1.95 -5.68 -10.48
CA PRO A 34 -1.33 -5.77 -9.18
C PRO A 34 -2.37 -6.19 -8.13
N ILE A 35 -2.42 -7.50 -7.83
CA ILE A 35 -3.36 -8.14 -6.90
C ILE A 35 -4.81 -8.18 -7.45
N GLY A 36 -5.04 -8.68 -8.67
CA GLY A 36 -6.42 -8.88 -9.15
C GLY A 36 -7.25 -9.90 -8.36
N GLU A 37 -6.60 -10.80 -7.61
CA GLU A 37 -7.23 -11.92 -6.91
C GLU A 37 -8.27 -11.51 -5.86
N TYR A 38 -8.14 -10.33 -5.24
CA TYR A 38 -9.13 -9.86 -4.26
C TYR A 38 -10.50 -9.61 -4.90
N LEU A 39 -10.56 -9.37 -6.22
CA LEU A 39 -11.82 -9.17 -6.94
C LEU A 39 -12.69 -10.44 -6.95
N ASN A 40 -12.09 -11.61 -6.75
CA ASN A 40 -12.81 -12.88 -6.62
C ASN A 40 -13.46 -13.04 -5.25
N CYS A 41 -13.11 -12.21 -4.25
CA CYS A 41 -13.77 -12.23 -2.96
C CYS A 41 -15.17 -11.62 -3.07
N PRO A 42 -16.19 -12.24 -2.46
CA PRO A 42 -17.51 -11.62 -2.36
C PRO A 42 -17.41 -10.35 -1.50
N LEU A 43 -18.26 -9.37 -1.77
CA LEU A 43 -18.47 -8.26 -0.84
C LEU A 43 -19.12 -8.81 0.43
N CYS A 44 -18.59 -8.40 1.58
CA CYS A 44 -19.02 -8.83 2.90
C CYS A 44 -19.07 -7.66 3.88
N THR A 45 -19.54 -7.90 5.09
CA THR A 45 -19.56 -6.89 6.16
C THR A 45 -18.15 -6.54 6.64
N LEU A 46 -18.02 -5.42 7.36
CA LEU A 46 -16.73 -5.02 7.92
C LEU A 46 -16.13 -6.11 8.83
N GLU A 47 -16.95 -6.71 9.70
CA GLU A 47 -16.50 -7.77 10.60
C GLU A 47 -16.06 -9.04 9.86
N GLU A 48 -16.80 -9.44 8.82
CA GLU A 48 -16.45 -10.60 8.00
C GLU A 48 -15.14 -10.38 7.23
N SER A 49 -14.92 -9.15 6.75
CA SER A 49 -13.77 -8.80 5.93
C SER A 49 -12.42 -8.96 6.67
N VAL A 50 -12.43 -8.99 8.00
CA VAL A 50 -11.23 -9.08 8.85
C VAL A 50 -11.10 -10.42 9.57
N ILE A 51 -11.99 -11.40 9.35
CA ILE A 51 -11.99 -12.69 10.06
C ILE A 51 -10.62 -13.38 9.95
N SER A 52 -10.03 -13.40 8.76
CA SER A 52 -8.76 -14.10 8.50
C SER A 52 -7.54 -13.46 9.16
N ILE A 53 -7.65 -12.23 9.67
CA ILE A 53 -6.55 -11.47 10.29
C ILE A 53 -6.81 -11.10 11.75
N VAL A 54 -8.03 -11.31 12.26
CA VAL A 54 -8.44 -10.90 13.62
C VAL A 54 -7.60 -11.52 14.73
N SER A 55 -7.13 -12.75 14.53
CA SER A 55 -6.30 -13.46 15.50
C SER A 55 -4.86 -12.96 15.53
N SER A 56 -4.37 -12.36 14.43
CA SER A 56 -3.00 -11.86 14.30
C SER A 56 -2.81 -10.47 14.90
N ILE A 57 -3.90 -9.74 15.13
CA ILE A 57 -3.89 -8.36 15.62
C ILE A 57 -4.73 -8.31 16.91
N PRO A 58 -4.09 -8.35 18.10
CA PRO A 58 -4.79 -8.46 19.38
C PRO A 58 -5.86 -7.39 19.65
N THR A 59 -5.72 -6.19 19.07
CA THR A 59 -6.65 -5.07 19.23
C THR A 59 -7.70 -4.96 18.12
N LEU A 60 -7.70 -5.85 17.12
CA LEU A 60 -8.48 -5.68 15.89
C LEU A 60 -9.98 -5.61 16.15
N ARG A 61 -10.51 -6.45 17.05
CA ARG A 61 -11.95 -6.44 17.38
C ARG A 61 -12.39 -5.08 17.93
N THR A 62 -11.59 -4.50 18.81
CA THR A 62 -11.89 -3.19 19.42
C THR A 62 -11.87 -2.09 18.38
N ILE A 63 -10.85 -2.04 17.52
CA ILE A 63 -10.75 -0.99 16.49
C ILE A 63 -11.80 -1.14 15.39
N VAL A 64 -12.21 -2.38 15.05
CA VAL A 64 -13.34 -2.64 14.12
C VAL A 64 -14.66 -2.16 14.72
N CYS A 65 -14.89 -2.44 16.00
CA CYS A 65 -16.07 -1.96 16.71
C CYS A 65 -16.12 -0.41 16.76
N GLN A 66 -14.98 0.23 17.04
CA GLN A 66 -14.85 1.69 16.97
C GLN A 66 -15.13 2.21 15.56
N ALA A 67 -14.52 1.60 14.53
CA ALA A 67 -14.73 2.02 13.15
C ALA A 67 -16.20 1.95 12.75
N LYS A 68 -16.89 0.85 13.08
CA LYS A 68 -18.33 0.70 12.82
C LYS A 68 -19.18 1.68 13.62
N THR A 69 -18.73 2.05 14.82
CA THR A 69 -19.45 3.00 15.68
C THR A 69 -19.35 4.43 15.13
N PHE A 70 -18.16 4.85 14.72
CA PHE A 70 -17.83 6.25 14.41
C PHE A 70 -17.77 6.58 12.91
N CYS A 71 -17.88 5.59 12.02
CA CYS A 71 -17.93 5.86 10.59
C CYS A 71 -19.15 6.72 10.20
N ASN A 72 -19.05 7.34 9.02
CA ASN A 72 -20.15 8.10 8.44
C ASN A 72 -21.29 7.15 8.00
N LYS A 73 -22.36 7.07 8.80
CA LYS A 73 -23.54 6.25 8.50
C LYS A 73 -24.60 6.97 7.66
N THR A 74 -24.41 8.25 7.37
CA THR A 74 -25.38 9.09 6.63
C THR A 74 -24.95 9.34 5.18
N SER A 75 -23.83 8.73 4.75
CA SER A 75 -23.39 8.79 3.35
C SER A 75 -24.49 8.28 2.42
N LYS A 76 -24.72 9.02 1.32
CA LYS A 76 -25.62 8.57 0.24
C LYS A 76 -24.90 7.70 -0.79
N LEU A 77 -23.57 7.67 -0.77
CA LEU A 77 -22.74 6.95 -1.73
C LEU A 77 -22.26 5.60 -1.20
N LEU A 78 -21.96 5.54 0.11
CA LEU A 78 -21.32 4.40 0.74
C LEU A 78 -22.29 3.62 1.60
N THR A 79 -22.13 2.30 1.66
CA THR A 79 -22.74 1.51 2.71
C THR A 79 -22.09 1.80 4.08
N ALA A 80 -22.73 1.37 5.16
CA ALA A 80 -22.15 1.48 6.49
C ALA A 80 -20.84 0.68 6.63
N ASP A 81 -20.75 -0.48 5.98
CA ASP A 81 -19.55 -1.33 5.98
C ASP A 81 -18.41 -0.71 5.18
N GLU A 82 -18.68 -0.14 4.01
CA GLU A 82 -17.68 0.59 3.20
C GLU A 82 -17.15 1.81 3.93
N SER A 83 -18.06 2.60 4.53
CA SER A 83 -17.68 3.74 5.38
C SER A 83 -16.86 3.28 6.59
N GLY A 84 -17.23 2.15 7.18
CA GLY A 84 -16.50 1.52 8.27
C GLY A 84 -15.10 1.05 7.88
N ALA A 85 -14.94 0.47 6.69
CA ALA A 85 -13.65 0.02 6.18
C ALA A 85 -12.69 1.19 5.90
N ILE A 86 -13.19 2.27 5.29
CA ILE A 86 -12.43 3.50 5.07
C ILE A 86 -12.05 4.11 6.42
N TYR A 87 -13.00 4.22 7.36
CA TYR A 87 -12.71 4.72 8.70
C TYR A 87 -11.62 3.88 9.37
N LEU A 88 -11.76 2.55 9.41
CA LEU A 88 -10.78 1.63 10.00
C LEU A 88 -9.37 1.83 9.41
N TYR A 89 -9.26 1.98 8.09
CA TYR A 89 -7.98 2.24 7.43
C TYR A 89 -7.37 3.59 7.82
N THR A 90 -8.19 4.63 8.00
CA THR A 90 -7.72 5.97 8.34
C THR A 90 -7.45 6.19 9.83
N MET A 91 -7.87 5.26 10.70
CA MET A 91 -7.57 5.35 12.13
C MET A 91 -6.05 5.28 12.39
N PRO A 92 -5.51 6.07 13.34
CA PRO A 92 -4.09 6.06 13.69
C PRO A 92 -3.70 4.81 14.52
N THR A 93 -3.88 3.63 13.95
CA THR A 93 -3.68 2.33 14.60
C THR A 93 -2.63 1.49 13.88
N VAL A 94 -2.32 0.31 14.41
CA VAL A 94 -1.41 -0.64 13.75
C VAL A 94 -1.99 -1.25 12.47
N PHE A 95 -3.32 -1.18 12.27
CA PHE A 95 -4.00 -1.87 11.19
C PHE A 95 -3.53 -1.41 9.80
N TYR A 96 -3.57 -0.10 9.52
CA TYR A 96 -3.13 0.44 8.24
C TYR A 96 -1.64 0.18 7.98
N LYS A 97 -0.82 0.18 9.05
CA LYS A 97 0.61 -0.09 8.96
C LYS A 97 0.86 -1.53 8.49
N GLN A 98 0.16 -2.50 9.09
CA GLN A 98 0.27 -3.91 8.74
C GLN A 98 -0.28 -4.21 7.34
N LEU A 99 -1.44 -3.65 6.96
CA LEU A 99 -1.96 -3.79 5.60
C LEU A 99 -0.96 -3.24 4.57
N ASN A 100 -0.48 -2.02 4.79
CA ASN A 100 0.47 -1.41 3.86
C ASN A 100 1.80 -2.16 3.83
N GLN A 101 2.24 -2.77 4.92
CA GLN A 101 3.40 -3.65 4.95
C GLN A 101 3.19 -4.91 4.12
N ALA A 102 2.07 -5.62 4.33
CA ALA A 102 1.74 -6.82 3.56
C ALA A 102 1.67 -6.53 2.05
N LEU A 103 1.15 -5.35 1.66
CA LEU A 103 1.14 -4.89 0.28
C LEU A 103 2.56 -4.69 -0.30
N ARG A 104 3.52 -4.22 0.50
CA ARG A 104 4.91 -3.95 0.04
C ARG A 104 5.78 -5.19 -0.04
N GLU A 105 5.56 -6.19 0.80
CA GLU A 105 6.46 -7.34 0.96
C GLU A 105 6.53 -8.27 -0.28
N GLN A 106 5.76 -8.00 -1.35
CA GLN A 106 5.64 -8.81 -2.57
C GLN A 106 5.34 -10.31 -2.31
N ASN A 107 4.99 -10.68 -1.08
CA ASN A 107 4.57 -12.00 -0.68
C ASN A 107 3.05 -12.12 -0.84
N ARG A 108 2.62 -12.69 -1.96
CA ARG A 108 1.19 -12.84 -2.28
C ARG A 108 0.44 -13.75 -1.31
N GLU A 109 1.09 -14.79 -0.82
CA GLU A 109 0.48 -15.70 0.16
C GLU A 109 0.18 -15.00 1.48
N ALA A 110 1.11 -14.16 1.96
CA ALA A 110 0.90 -13.35 3.16
C ALA A 110 -0.18 -12.27 2.98
N LEU A 111 -0.50 -11.89 1.74
CA LEU A 111 -1.53 -10.89 1.43
C LEU A 111 -2.94 -11.49 1.33
N LYS A 112 -3.09 -12.77 0.99
CA LYS A 112 -4.41 -13.43 0.85
C LYS A 112 -5.37 -13.20 2.03
N PRO A 113 -4.93 -13.26 3.31
CA PRO A 113 -5.81 -12.97 4.44
C PRO A 113 -6.44 -11.57 4.42
N TRP A 114 -5.86 -10.62 3.69
CA TRP A 114 -6.33 -9.24 3.57
C TRP A 114 -7.30 -9.03 2.40
N PHE A 115 -7.47 -10.00 1.50
CA PHE A 115 -8.23 -9.79 0.26
C PHE A 115 -9.68 -9.39 0.50
N SER A 116 -10.37 -9.99 1.47
CA SER A 116 -11.74 -9.60 1.81
C SER A 116 -11.82 -8.14 2.28
N PHE A 117 -10.86 -7.70 3.09
CA PHE A 117 -10.77 -6.29 3.50
C PHE A 117 -10.45 -5.37 2.33
N ILE A 118 -9.47 -5.72 1.49
CA ILE A 118 -9.10 -4.96 0.28
C ILE A 118 -10.31 -4.83 -0.65
N ARG A 119 -11.05 -5.91 -0.86
CA ARG A 119 -12.28 -5.91 -1.66
C ARG A 119 -13.30 -4.91 -1.14
N LEU A 120 -13.54 -4.90 0.17
CA LEU A 120 -14.51 -4.00 0.81
C LEU A 120 -14.08 -2.53 0.74
N ILE A 121 -12.83 -2.22 1.10
CA ILE A 121 -12.35 -0.84 1.06
C ILE A 121 -12.29 -0.28 -0.37
N MET A 122 -11.84 -1.07 -1.34
CA MET A 122 -11.80 -0.66 -2.75
C MET A 122 -13.21 -0.36 -3.28
N SER A 123 -14.20 -1.21 -2.96
CA SER A 123 -15.62 -0.95 -3.32
C SER A 123 -16.13 0.37 -2.77
N GLY A 124 -15.71 0.76 -1.57
CA GLY A 124 -16.04 2.08 -1.01
C GLY A 124 -15.32 3.22 -1.74
N LEU A 125 -14.01 3.09 -1.93
CA LEU A 125 -13.18 4.13 -2.58
C LEU A 125 -13.62 4.40 -4.02
N GLU A 126 -13.98 3.37 -4.79
CA GLU A 126 -14.47 3.49 -6.18
C GLU A 126 -15.78 4.29 -6.32
N LYS A 127 -16.55 4.45 -5.23
CA LYS A 127 -17.79 5.24 -5.22
C LYS A 127 -17.58 6.70 -4.85
N LEU A 128 -16.41 7.04 -4.33
CA LEU A 128 -16.08 8.41 -3.96
C LEU A 128 -15.64 9.20 -5.19
N PRO A 129 -15.88 10.52 -5.21
CA PRO A 129 -15.45 11.35 -6.33
C PRO A 129 -13.93 11.40 -6.42
N ASP A 130 -13.41 11.22 -7.62
CA ASP A 130 -11.99 11.36 -7.89
C ASP A 130 -11.54 12.83 -7.85
N VAL A 131 -10.32 13.05 -7.38
CA VAL A 131 -9.61 14.30 -7.54
C VAL A 131 -8.79 14.21 -8.83
N SER A 132 -9.33 14.75 -9.92
CA SER A 132 -8.69 14.72 -11.24
C SER A 132 -8.14 16.09 -11.63
N GLY A 133 -7.00 16.11 -12.34
CA GLY A 133 -6.38 17.34 -12.85
C GLY A 133 -5.69 18.22 -11.80
N GLU A 134 -5.55 17.75 -10.56
CA GLU A 134 -4.93 18.51 -9.47
C GLU A 134 -3.68 17.81 -8.94
N THR A 135 -2.69 18.61 -8.54
CA THR A 135 -1.51 18.11 -7.83
C THR A 135 -1.90 17.76 -6.40
N ILE A 136 -1.60 16.52 -6.01
CA ILE A 136 -1.70 16.05 -4.63
C ILE A 136 -0.30 15.79 -4.07
N TRP A 137 -0.16 16.00 -2.77
CA TRP A 137 1.08 15.88 -2.04
C TRP A 137 0.99 14.74 -1.05
N ARG A 138 2.09 13.98 -0.90
CA ARG A 138 2.22 12.93 0.10
C ARG A 138 3.41 13.24 0.99
N GLY A 139 3.17 13.32 2.29
CA GLY A 139 4.24 13.37 3.28
C GLY A 139 4.96 12.02 3.36
N ILE A 140 6.29 12.04 3.30
CA ILE A 140 7.13 10.86 3.41
C ILE A 140 8.23 11.18 4.43
N SER A 141 8.33 10.36 5.47
CA SER A 141 9.28 10.56 6.57
C SER A 141 10.72 10.14 6.22
N GLU A 142 10.90 9.29 5.21
CA GLU A 142 12.19 8.79 4.79
C GLU A 142 12.67 9.52 3.53
N GLY A 143 13.97 9.83 3.48
CA GLY A 143 14.64 10.44 2.32
C GLY A 143 14.71 9.48 1.14
N ILE A 144 13.58 9.19 0.51
CA ILE A 144 13.49 8.24 -0.60
C ILE A 144 13.83 8.88 -1.95
N GLY A 145 14.02 10.21 -2.01
CA GLY A 145 14.20 10.97 -3.24
C GLY A 145 15.36 10.50 -4.13
N SER A 146 16.40 9.88 -3.55
CA SER A 146 17.52 9.31 -4.33
C SER A 146 17.15 8.05 -5.12
N SER A 147 15.98 7.45 -4.85
CA SER A 147 15.47 6.25 -5.52
C SER A 147 14.43 6.57 -6.60
N TYR A 148 14.01 7.82 -6.75
CA TYR A 148 13.05 8.26 -7.77
C TYR A 148 13.78 9.11 -8.80
N PHE A 149 13.95 8.54 -9.99
CA PHE A 149 14.54 9.22 -11.13
C PHE A 149 13.45 9.71 -12.07
N ASP A 150 13.72 10.81 -12.76
CA ASP A 150 12.82 11.34 -13.78
C ASP A 150 12.54 10.27 -14.85
N ASN A 151 11.29 10.25 -15.33
CA ASN A 151 10.79 9.32 -16.35
C ASN A 151 10.77 7.83 -15.94
N MET A 152 10.87 7.50 -14.66
CA MET A 152 10.64 6.14 -14.18
C MET A 152 9.16 5.90 -13.83
N THR A 153 8.64 4.77 -14.30
CA THR A 153 7.37 4.22 -13.80
C THR A 153 7.67 3.25 -12.66
N PHE A 154 6.99 3.41 -11.53
CA PHE A 154 7.08 2.50 -10.39
C PHE A 154 5.69 2.15 -9.89
N THR A 155 5.54 0.93 -9.37
CA THR A 155 4.30 0.50 -8.72
C THR A 155 4.38 0.80 -7.23
N TRP A 156 3.52 1.69 -6.77
CA TRP A 156 3.36 1.96 -5.35
C TRP A 156 2.32 1.01 -4.74
N TRP A 157 2.79 -0.08 -4.14
CA TRP A 157 1.90 -1.17 -3.69
C TRP A 157 0.98 -0.81 -2.52
N SER A 158 1.39 0.09 -1.62
CA SER A 158 0.60 0.48 -0.46
C SER A 158 -0.52 1.45 -0.82
N PHE A 159 -1.58 1.48 0.00
CA PHE A 159 -2.47 2.63 0.01
C PHE A 159 -1.72 3.92 0.41
N SER A 160 -2.17 5.04 -0.16
CA SER A 160 -1.54 6.35 -0.01
C SER A 160 -2.52 7.34 0.60
N SER A 161 -2.11 7.94 1.73
CA SER A 161 -2.75 9.15 2.24
C SER A 161 -2.07 10.36 1.61
N CYS A 162 -2.85 11.28 1.09
CA CYS A 162 -2.40 12.47 0.37
C CYS A 162 -3.19 13.71 0.82
N THR A 163 -2.65 14.88 0.54
CA THR A 163 -3.25 16.18 0.81
C THR A 163 -3.21 17.05 -0.44
N ARG A 164 -4.19 17.95 -0.58
CA ARG A 164 -4.14 19.05 -1.59
C ARG A 164 -3.34 20.24 -1.08
N ASP A 165 -3.20 20.36 0.23
CA ASP A 165 -2.49 21.48 0.87
C ASP A 165 -1.06 21.07 1.17
N LEU A 166 -0.12 21.66 0.44
CA LEU A 166 1.31 21.46 0.64
C LEU A 166 1.75 21.81 2.06
N LYS A 167 1.10 22.81 2.70
CA LYS A 167 1.44 23.25 4.06
C LYS A 167 1.21 22.17 5.12
N VAL A 168 0.38 21.16 4.82
CA VAL A 168 0.13 20.03 5.73
C VAL A 168 1.33 19.09 5.82
N ILE A 169 2.21 19.09 4.81
CA ILE A 169 3.40 18.21 4.76
C ILE A 169 4.73 18.97 4.83
N GLU A 170 4.71 20.29 4.75
CA GLU A 170 5.88 21.13 4.99
C GLU A 170 6.25 21.09 6.49
N PRO A 171 7.55 20.91 6.83
CA PRO A 171 8.03 20.88 8.21
C PRO A 171 8.00 22.24 8.91
#